data_AF-A0A967NAC1-F1
#
_entry.id   AF-A0A967NAC1-F1
#
_cell.length_a   1.000
_cell.length_b   1.000
_cell.length_c   1.000
_cell.angle_alpha   90.00
_cell.angle_beta   90.00
_cell.angle_gamma   90.00
#
_symmetry.space_group_name_H-M   'P 1'
#
loop_
_entity.id
_entity.type
_entity.pdbx_description
1 polymer ?
#
loop_
_entity_poly.entity_id
_entity_poly.type
_entity_poly.pdbx_seq_one_letter_code
_entity_poly.pdbx_strand_id
1 'polypeptide(L)'
;PVDTPLTYHGRTLVFVDTAGLRRQSKISEDVEYYSYLRTEKVVRQADVCLCLVDATEGLAVQDLRVARRAWDSGAAVVLLINKWDLIEKDVRTHPEYERALRERAPFLRWVPILFVSALTG
;
A
#
# COMPACT_ATOMS: atom_id res chain seq x y z
N PRO A 1 -9.29 15.53 -3.92
CA PRO A 1 -9.37 14.15 -4.46
C PRO A 1 -9.91 14.24 -5.89
N VAL A 2 -9.16 13.72 -6.87
CA VAL A 2 -9.69 13.53 -8.22
C VAL A 2 -10.00 12.05 -8.31
N ASP A 3 -11.25 11.71 -8.02
CA ASP A 3 -11.75 10.35 -8.12
C ASP A 3 -11.77 9.98 -9.61
N THR A 4 -11.01 8.95 -9.99
CA THR A 4 -10.88 8.55 -11.40
C THR A 4 -11.72 7.29 -11.63
N PRO A 5 -12.89 7.40 -12.28
CA PRO A 5 -13.69 6.23 -12.61
C PRO A 5 -13.04 5.44 -13.75
N LEU A 6 -13.02 4.11 -13.62
CA LEU A 6 -12.57 3.15 -14.61
C LEU A 6 -13.62 2.04 -14.73
N THR A 7 -13.98 1.64 -15.94
CA THR A 7 -14.80 0.42 -16.13
C THR A 7 -13.90 -0.75 -16.45
N TYR A 8 -13.96 -1.82 -15.65
CA TYR A 8 -13.20 -3.05 -15.83
C TYR A 8 -14.12 -4.26 -15.71
N HIS A 9 -14.17 -5.11 -16.75
CA HIS A 9 -15.09 -6.27 -16.84
C HIS A 9 -16.55 -5.94 -16.50
N GLY A 10 -17.05 -4.80 -17.00
CA GLY A 10 -18.43 -4.34 -16.74
C GLY A 10 -18.68 -3.84 -15.31
N ARG A 11 -17.64 -3.69 -14.48
CA ARG A 11 -17.72 -3.11 -13.14
C ARG A 11 -17.06 -1.73 -13.13
N THR A 12 -17.69 -0.76 -12.49
CA THR A 12 -17.11 0.56 -12.27
C THR A 12 -16.22 0.52 -11.02
N LEU A 13 -14.95 0.83 -11.19
CA LEU A 13 -13.98 1.04 -10.13
C LEU A 13 -13.70 2.54 -10.03
N VAL A 14 -13.62 3.06 -8.80
CA VAL A 14 -13.22 4.45 -8.57
C VAL A 14 -11.85 4.42 -7.92
N PHE A 15 -10.84 4.86 -8.65
CA PHE A 15 -9.51 5.03 -8.09
C PHE A 15 -9.47 6.35 -7.33
N VAL A 16 -9.40 6.23 -6.02
CA VAL A 16 -9.21 7.39 -5.13
C VAL A 16 -7.71 7.65 -5.05
N ASP A 17 -7.25 8.58 -5.86
CA ASP A 17 -5.82 8.86 -6.03
C ASP A 17 -5.19 9.51 -4.78
N THR A 18 -4.02 9.00 -4.41
CA THR A 18 -3.13 9.59 -3.41
C THR A 18 -1.94 10.30 -4.04
N ALA A 19 -1.94 10.70 -5.32
CA ALA A 19 -0.84 11.45 -5.95
C ALA A 19 -0.46 12.75 -5.20
N GLY A 20 -1.29 13.21 -4.26
CA GLY A 20 -0.90 14.19 -3.24
C GLY A 20 0.21 13.72 -2.29
N LEU A 21 0.22 12.46 -1.86
CA LEU A 21 1.22 11.86 -0.97
C LEU A 21 2.60 11.74 -1.63
N ARG A 22 2.66 11.36 -2.92
CA ARG A 22 3.94 11.19 -3.64
C ARG A 22 4.55 12.49 -4.19
N ARG A 23 3.74 13.51 -4.52
CA ARG A 23 4.26 14.81 -5.01
C ARG A 23 4.86 15.69 -3.91
N GLN A 24 4.61 15.39 -2.63
CA GLN A 24 4.99 16.23 -1.49
C GLN A 24 6.28 15.83 -0.79
N SER A 25 6.98 14.78 -1.23
CA SER A 25 8.24 14.28 -0.67
C SER A 25 9.44 15.24 -0.79
N LYS A 26 9.20 16.53 -1.08
CA LYS A 26 10.23 17.58 -1.13
C LYS A 26 9.99 18.78 -0.21
N ILE A 27 8.92 18.86 0.59
CA ILE A 27 8.59 20.12 1.32
C ILE A 27 7.90 19.88 2.68
N SER A 28 8.52 20.42 3.74
CA SER A 28 8.11 20.78 5.13
C SER A 28 7.09 19.95 5.96
N GLU A 29 7.31 19.91 7.28
CA GLU A 29 6.49 19.22 8.32
C GLU A 29 4.98 19.55 8.28
N ASP A 30 4.58 20.78 7.94
CA ASP A 30 3.16 21.19 7.89
C ASP A 30 2.36 20.40 6.84
N VAL A 31 3.02 19.97 5.76
CA VAL A 31 2.39 19.28 4.65
C VAL A 31 2.12 17.80 4.97
N GLU A 32 2.95 17.17 5.81
CA GLU A 32 2.72 15.80 6.29
C GLU A 32 1.42 15.68 7.08
N TYR A 33 1.09 16.67 7.92
CA TYR A 33 -0.15 16.66 8.71
C TYR A 33 -1.41 16.71 7.83
N TYR A 34 -1.43 17.55 6.80
CA TYR A 34 -2.55 17.61 5.86
C TYR A 34 -2.64 16.37 4.96
N SER A 35 -1.49 15.80 4.58
CA SER A 35 -1.42 14.52 3.86
C SER A 35 -1.95 13.37 4.70
N TYR A 36 -1.65 13.36 6.00
CA TYR A 36 -2.17 12.42 6.97
C TYR A 36 -3.70 12.54 7.12
N LEU A 37 -4.24 13.74 7.34
CA LEU A 37 -5.69 13.96 7.48
C LEU A 37 -6.47 13.60 6.21
N ARG A 38 -5.89 13.85 5.02
CA ARG A 38 -6.50 13.43 3.76
C ARG A 38 -6.52 11.91 3.61
N THR A 39 -5.41 11.25 3.97
CA THR A 39 -5.31 9.78 3.92
C THR A 39 -6.33 9.13 4.83
N GLU A 40 -6.53 9.67 6.04
CA GLU A 40 -7.60 9.23 6.97
C GLU A 40 -8.99 9.23 6.34
N LYS A 41 -9.37 10.35 5.70
CA LYS A 41 -10.69 10.45 5.07
C LYS A 41 -10.84 9.46 3.92
N VAL A 42 -9.81 9.32 3.08
CA VAL A 42 -9.82 8.40 1.93
C VAL A 42 -9.92 6.95 2.41
N VAL A 43 -9.13 6.56 3.40
CA VAL A 43 -9.12 5.21 3.95
C VAL A 43 -10.48 4.81 4.52
N ARG A 44 -11.19 5.74 5.19
CA ARG A 44 -12.55 5.49 5.72
C ARG A 44 -13.62 5.35 4.64
N GLN A 45 -13.40 5.92 3.46
CA GLN A 45 -14.36 5.90 2.35
C GLN A 45 -14.09 4.76 1.36
N ALA A 46 -12.93 4.11 1.45
CA ALA A 46 -12.53 3.06 0.53
C ALA A 46 -13.11 1.70 0.93
N ASP A 47 -13.70 0.99 -0.04
CA ASP A 47 -14.07 -0.42 0.14
C ASP A 47 -12.83 -1.32 0.17
N VAL A 48 -11.83 -0.97 -0.66
CA VAL A 48 -10.56 -1.70 -0.81
C VAL A 48 -9.38 -0.73 -0.78
N CYS A 49 -8.37 -1.03 0.04
CA CYS A 49 -7.12 -0.29 0.15
C CYS A 49 -5.95 -1.14 -0.36
N LEU A 50 -5.26 -0.63 -1.39
CA LEU A 50 -4.03 -1.20 -1.91
C LEU A 50 -2.83 -0.51 -1.24
N CYS A 51 -2.18 -1.18 -0.31
CA CYS A 51 -1.02 -0.65 0.41
C CYS A 51 0.26 -1.02 -0.34
N LEU A 52 0.86 -0.05 -1.01
CA LEU A 52 2.09 -0.25 -1.79
C LEU A 52 3.33 -0.07 -0.90
N VAL A 53 4.22 -1.05 -0.90
CA VAL A 53 5.50 -1.05 -0.18
C VAL A 53 6.63 -1.22 -1.19
N ASP A 54 7.74 -0.52 -0.96
CA ASP A 54 8.93 -0.66 -1.77
C ASP A 54 9.77 -1.85 -1.27
N ALA A 55 9.97 -2.87 -2.12
CA ALA A 55 10.74 -4.05 -1.74
C ALA A 55 12.19 -3.73 -1.39
N THR A 56 12.78 -2.70 -2.01
CA THR A 56 14.20 -2.34 -1.87
C THR A 56 14.50 -1.61 -0.57
N GLU A 57 13.50 -0.91 -0.02
CA GLU A 57 13.60 -0.22 1.28
C GLU A 57 13.12 -1.12 2.43
N GLY A 58 12.46 -2.23 2.10
CA GLY A 58 11.80 -3.09 3.06
C GLY A 58 10.53 -2.46 3.64
N LEU A 59 9.90 -3.15 4.59
CA LEU A 59 8.68 -2.66 5.22
C LEU A 59 9.00 -1.59 6.27
N ALA A 60 8.69 -0.32 5.99
CA ALA A 60 8.86 0.76 6.93
C ALA A 60 7.77 0.77 8.02
N VAL A 61 8.05 1.38 9.17
CA VAL A 61 7.07 1.52 10.27
C VAL A 61 5.85 2.34 9.82
N GLN A 62 6.05 3.31 8.95
CA GLN A 62 4.98 4.17 8.44
C GLN A 62 4.02 3.41 7.53
N ASP A 63 4.52 2.55 6.64
CA ASP A 63 3.70 1.73 5.75
C ASP A 63 2.77 0.81 6.54
N LEU A 64 3.31 0.19 7.60
CA LEU A 64 2.52 -0.63 8.52
C LEU A 64 1.43 0.14 9.25
N ARG A 65 1.70 1.39 9.65
CA ARG A 65 0.70 2.24 10.31
C ARG A 65 -0.46 2.56 9.37
N VAL A 66 -0.19 2.85 8.11
CA VAL A 66 -1.22 3.12 7.10
C VAL A 66 -2.03 1.86 6.81
N ALA A 67 -1.36 0.72 6.59
CA ALA A 67 -2.03 -0.56 6.33
C ALA A 67 -2.89 -1.02 7.52
N ARG A 68 -2.37 -0.89 8.74
CA ARG A 68 -3.11 -1.23 9.96
C ARG A 68 -4.35 -0.35 10.14
N ARG A 69 -4.24 0.93 9.81
CA ARG A 69 -5.36 1.85 9.90
C ARG A 69 -6.46 1.55 8.90
N ALA A 70 -6.10 1.22 7.67
CA ALA A 70 -7.07 0.77 6.67
C ALA A 70 -7.77 -0.51 7.10
N TRP A 71 -7.03 -1.43 7.71
CA TRP A 71 -7.59 -2.62 8.33
C TRP A 71 -8.57 -2.27 9.46
N ASP A 72 -8.16 -1.42 10.40
CA ASP A 72 -8.96 -1.03 11.55
C ASP A 72 -10.19 -0.17 11.17
N SER A 73 -10.18 0.50 10.01
CA SER A 73 -11.35 1.23 9.48
C SER A 73 -12.37 0.32 8.80
N GLY A 74 -12.11 -1.00 8.71
CA GLY A 74 -12.99 -1.98 8.09
C GLY A 74 -12.86 -2.08 6.57
N ALA A 75 -11.88 -1.41 5.96
CA ALA A 75 -11.60 -1.56 4.54
C ALA A 75 -10.91 -2.91 4.28
N ALA A 76 -11.20 -3.54 3.14
CA ALA A 76 -10.42 -4.69 2.70
C ALA A 76 -9.01 -4.23 2.33
N VAL A 77 -7.97 -4.84 2.90
CA VAL A 77 -6.57 -4.45 2.65
C VAL A 77 -5.89 -5.49 1.78
N VAL A 78 -5.10 -5.03 0.80
CA VAL A 78 -4.15 -5.85 0.04
C VAL A 78 -2.79 -5.17 0.11
N LEU A 79 -1.76 -5.93 0.49
CA LEU A 79 -0.39 -5.44 0.53
C LEU A 79 0.30 -5.75 -0.79
N LEU A 80 0.85 -4.73 -1.44
CA LEU A 80 1.55 -4.83 -2.71
C LEU A 80 3.04 -4.53 -2.49
N ILE A 81 3.88 -5.56 -2.57
CA ILE A 81 5.34 -5.42 -2.49
C ILE A 81 5.86 -5.12 -3.89
N ASN A 82 6.11 -3.84 -4.17
CA ASN A 82 6.50 -3.33 -5.47
C ASN A 82 8.03 -3.30 -5.65
N LYS A 83 8.47 -3.16 -6.90
CA LYS A 83 9.88 -3.25 -7.32
C LYS A 83 10.50 -4.62 -7.02
N TRP A 84 9.66 -5.66 -6.99
CA TRP A 84 10.15 -7.00 -6.69
C TRP A 84 11.16 -7.48 -7.72
N ASP A 85 11.14 -6.98 -8.94
CA ASP A 85 12.14 -7.20 -10.00
C ASP A 85 13.57 -6.84 -9.58
N LEU A 86 13.75 -5.87 -8.68
CA LEU A 86 15.08 -5.42 -8.22
C LEU A 86 15.67 -6.27 -7.10
N ILE A 87 14.87 -7.17 -6.51
CA ILE A 87 15.35 -8.08 -5.47
C ILE A 87 16.03 -9.26 -6.16
N GLU A 88 17.28 -9.53 -5.77
CA GLU A 88 17.97 -10.76 -6.14
C GLU A 88 17.29 -11.94 -5.45
N LYS A 89 16.88 -12.93 -6.23
CA LYS A 89 15.99 -14.01 -5.76
C LYS A 89 16.66 -15.36 -5.86
N ASP A 90 16.48 -16.13 -4.81
CA ASP A 90 16.59 -17.59 -4.80
C ASP A 90 15.24 -18.24 -4.45
N VAL A 91 15.22 -19.56 -4.31
CA VAL A 91 14.02 -20.35 -3.99
C VAL A 91 13.42 -19.97 -2.62
N ARG A 92 14.21 -19.37 -1.73
CA ARG A 92 13.83 -19.07 -0.34
C ARG A 92 13.44 -17.61 -0.13
N THR A 93 13.83 -16.72 -1.04
CA THR A 93 13.68 -15.27 -0.90
C THR A 93 12.22 -14.86 -0.68
N HIS A 94 11.30 -15.38 -1.51
CA HIS A 94 9.86 -15.08 -1.38
C HIS A 94 9.26 -15.56 -0.05
N PRO A 95 9.32 -16.86 0.32
CA PRO A 95 8.72 -17.33 1.57
C PRO A 95 9.37 -16.73 2.81
N GLU A 96 10.67 -16.42 2.77
CA GLU A 96 11.35 -15.75 3.88
C GLU A 96 10.91 -14.30 4.05
N TYR A 97 10.77 -13.56 2.95
CA TYR A 97 10.26 -12.19 2.98
C TYR A 97 8.83 -12.15 3.52
N GLU A 98 7.95 -13.00 2.99
CA GLU A 98 6.56 -13.07 3.45
C GLU A 98 6.48 -13.44 4.94
N ARG A 99 7.27 -14.42 5.39
CA ARG A 99 7.36 -14.80 6.79
C ARG A 99 7.81 -13.62 7.67
N ALA A 100 8.87 -12.92 7.27
CA ALA A 100 9.37 -11.76 8.00
C ALA A 100 8.32 -10.64 8.12
N LEU A 101 7.54 -10.39 7.05
CA LEU A 101 6.43 -9.43 7.11
C LEU A 101 5.38 -9.84 8.14
N ARG A 102 4.95 -11.11 8.10
CA ARG A 102 3.92 -11.65 9.00
C ARG A 102 4.38 -11.69 10.46
N GLU A 103 5.66 -11.96 10.71
CA GLU A 103 6.27 -11.91 12.04
C GLU A 103 6.28 -10.47 12.60
N ARG A 104 6.62 -9.47 11.76
CA ARG A 104 6.63 -8.05 12.16
C ARG A 104 5.24 -7.46 12.38
N ALA A 105 4.24 -7.92 11.62
CA ALA A 105 2.88 -7.40 11.68
C ALA A 105 1.84 -8.54 11.64
N PRO A 106 1.41 -9.05 12.80
CA PRO A 106 0.53 -10.22 12.87
C PRO A 106 -0.82 -10.08 12.14
N PHE A 107 -1.36 -8.87 12.02
CA PHE A 107 -2.61 -8.63 11.28
C PHE A 107 -2.48 -8.97 9.79
N LEU A 108 -1.27 -8.91 9.24
CA LEU A 108 -1.01 -9.30 7.84
C LEU A 108 -1.35 -10.76 7.58
N ARG A 109 -1.47 -11.62 8.61
CA ARG A 109 -1.96 -13.01 8.47
C ARG A 109 -3.26 -13.11 7.66
N TRP A 110 -4.10 -12.10 7.72
CA TRP A 110 -5.41 -12.04 7.06
C TRP A 110 -5.42 -11.18 5.80
N VAL A 111 -4.28 -10.55 5.49
CA VAL A 111 -4.12 -9.63 4.36
C VAL A 111 -3.42 -10.39 3.22
N PRO A 112 -3.99 -10.40 2.00
CA PRO A 112 -3.29 -10.87 0.82
C PRO A 112 -2.03 -10.03 0.56
N ILE A 113 -0.91 -10.70 0.31
CA ILE A 113 0.37 -10.07 -0.02
C ILE A 113 0.71 -10.47 -1.46
N LEU A 114 0.87 -9.48 -2.34
CA LEU A 114 1.25 -9.68 -3.74
C LEU A 114 2.60 -9.05 -4.01
N PHE A 115 3.48 -9.79 -4.66
CA PHE A 115 4.77 -9.30 -5.11
C PHE A 115 4.64 -8.88 -6.57
N VAL A 116 4.89 -7.60 -6.86
CA VAL A 116 4.62 -7.00 -8.16
C VAL A 116 5.80 -6.16 -8.63
N SER A 117 5.84 -5.91 -9.94
CA SER A 117 6.69 -4.89 -10.52
C SER A 117 5.85 -3.97 -11.39
N ALA A 118 5.78 -2.70 -11.01
CA ALA A 118 5.21 -1.69 -11.90
C ALA A 118 6.05 -1.49 -13.19
N LEU A 119 7.32 -1.93 -13.19
CA LEU A 119 8.23 -1.77 -14.33
C LEU A 119 8.08 -2.90 -15.34
N THR A 120 8.07 -4.15 -14.88
CA THR A 120 8.02 -5.32 -15.77
C THR A 120 6.61 -5.84 -16.04
N GLY A 121 5.61 -5.35 -15.31
CA GLY A 121 4.29 -5.97 -15.23
C GLY A 121 4.29 -7.25 -14.40
#